data_AF-A0A8C7PN41-F1
#
_entry.id   AF-A0A8C7PN41-F1
#
_cell.length_a   1.000
_cell.length_b   1.000
_cell.length_c   1.000
_cell.angle_alpha   90.00
_cell.angle_beta   90.00
_cell.angle_gamma   90.00
#
_symmetry.space_group_name_H-M   'P 1'
#
loop_
_entity.id
_entity.type
_entity.pdbx_description
1 polymer ?
#
loop_
_entity_poly.entity_id
_entity_poly.type
_entity_poly.pdbx_seq_one_letter_code
_entity_poly.pdbx_strand_id
1 'polypeptide(L)'
;MTTHVTLEDALSNVDLLEELPLPDQQPCIEPPPSSIMYQANFDTNFEDRNAFVTGIARYIEQATVHSSMNEMLEEGHEYAVMLYTWRSCSRAIPQVTLSLALSLCHCLSLLTKKCYSVC
;
A
#
# COMPACT_ATOMS: atom_id res chain seq x y z
N MET A 1 28.14 -21.33 -32.98
CA MET A 1 27.68 -20.23 -32.11
C MET A 1 27.89 -20.70 -30.68
N THR A 2 29.01 -20.33 -30.05
CA THR A 2 29.29 -20.68 -28.65
C THR A 2 28.64 -19.61 -27.77
N THR A 3 27.42 -19.88 -27.33
CA THR A 3 26.73 -19.04 -26.34
C THR A 3 27.51 -19.13 -25.04
N HIS A 4 28.04 -18.00 -24.59
CA HIS A 4 28.75 -17.90 -23.32
C HIS A 4 27.76 -18.20 -22.18
N VAL A 5 27.85 -19.39 -21.60
CA VAL A 5 27.01 -19.78 -20.46
C VAL A 5 27.54 -19.03 -19.24
N THR A 6 26.67 -18.29 -18.56
CA THR A 6 27.04 -17.56 -17.35
C THR A 6 27.15 -18.52 -16.16
N LEU A 7 27.91 -18.13 -15.13
CA LEU A 7 28.04 -18.96 -13.92
C LEU A 7 26.67 -19.12 -13.25
N GLU A 8 25.86 -18.07 -13.22
CA GLU A 8 24.50 -18.07 -12.70
C GLU A 8 23.59 -19.06 -13.45
N ASP A 9 23.65 -19.13 -14.78
CA ASP A 9 22.88 -20.11 -15.55
C ASP A 9 23.30 -21.55 -15.22
N ALA A 10 24.61 -21.77 -15.03
CA ALA A 10 25.13 -23.08 -14.69
C ALA A 10 24.70 -23.52 -13.28
N LEU A 11 24.69 -22.59 -12.31
CA LEU A 11 24.22 -22.85 -10.94
C LEU A 11 22.70 -23.06 -10.90
N SER A 12 21.92 -22.23 -11.59
CA SER A 12 20.46 -22.40 -11.68
C SER A 12 20.08 -23.77 -12.25
N ASN A 13 20.80 -24.26 -13.26
CA ASN A 13 20.56 -25.61 -13.80
C ASN A 13 20.81 -26.73 -12.77
N VAL A 14 21.74 -26.53 -11.83
CA VAL A 14 22.00 -27.48 -10.74
C VAL A 14 20.88 -27.41 -9.70
N ASP A 15 20.42 -26.21 -9.35
CA ASP A 15 19.31 -26.01 -8.41
C ASP A 15 18.01 -26.65 -8.94
N LEU A 16 17.75 -26.56 -10.25
CA LEU A 16 16.61 -27.24 -10.89
C LEU A 16 16.64 -28.78 -10.72
N LEU A 17 17.82 -29.39 -10.61
CA LEU A 17 17.96 -30.83 -10.42
C LEU A 17 17.68 -31.24 -8.96
N GLU A 18 17.88 -30.34 -8.00
CA GLU A 18 17.53 -30.57 -6.59
C GLU A 18 16.00 -30.54 -6.37
N GLU A 19 15.29 -29.69 -7.11
CA GLU A 19 13.82 -29.59 -7.03
C GLU A 19 13.08 -30.72 -7.76
N LEU A 20 13.79 -31.58 -8.49
CA LEU A 20 13.15 -32.64 -9.26
C LEU A 20 12.55 -33.70 -8.30
N PRO A 21 11.22 -33.93 -8.32
CA PRO A 21 10.61 -34.95 -7.49
C PRO A 21 11.10 -36.33 -7.95
N LEU A 22 11.93 -36.98 -7.14
CA LEU A 22 12.35 -38.34 -7.39
C LEU A 22 11.17 -39.30 -7.17
N PRO A 23 10.98 -40.30 -8.05
CA PRO A 23 9.98 -41.32 -7.82
C PRO A 23 10.31 -42.10 -6.55
N ASP A 24 9.42 -42.04 -5.56
CA ASP A 24 9.46 -42.89 -4.36
C ASP A 24 9.41 -44.37 -4.80
N GLN A 25 10.21 -45.23 -4.16
CA GLN A 25 10.12 -46.70 -4.30
C GLN A 25 8.89 -47.28 -3.58
N GLN A 26 7.92 -46.46 -3.21
CA GLN A 26 6.63 -46.91 -2.69
C GLN A 26 5.99 -47.88 -3.68
N PRO A 27 5.60 -49.09 -3.23
CA PRO A 27 4.83 -50.00 -4.05
C PRO A 27 3.61 -49.29 -4.60
N CYS A 28 3.47 -49.25 -5.92
CA CYS A 28 2.28 -48.72 -6.58
C CYS A 28 1.09 -49.66 -6.30
N ILE A 29 0.44 -49.50 -5.14
CA ILE A 29 -0.88 -50.08 -4.90
C ILE A 29 -1.85 -49.17 -5.62
N GLU A 30 -2.04 -49.38 -6.93
CA GLU A 30 -3.13 -48.72 -7.65
C GLU A 30 -4.46 -49.16 -7.00
N PRO A 31 -5.25 -48.25 -6.43
CA PRO A 31 -6.59 -48.59 -6.00
C PRO A 31 -7.40 -49.01 -7.24
N PRO A 32 -8.34 -49.97 -7.11
CA PRO A 32 -9.24 -50.29 -8.21
C PRO A 32 -9.93 -49.02 -8.70
N PRO A 33 -10.14 -48.86 -10.02
CA PRO A 33 -10.70 -47.64 -10.59
C PRO A 33 -12.06 -47.35 -9.95
N SER A 34 -12.10 -46.36 -9.08
CA SER A 34 -13.33 -45.83 -8.52
C SER A 34 -13.90 -44.81 -9.52
N SER A 35 -15.16 -45.01 -9.89
CA SER A 35 -15.86 -44.02 -10.70
C SER A 35 -16.09 -42.77 -9.86
N ILE A 36 -15.50 -41.65 -10.28
CA ILE A 36 -15.80 -40.34 -9.69
C ILE A 36 -17.14 -39.90 -10.29
N MET A 37 -18.20 -40.08 -9.52
CA MET A 37 -19.52 -39.54 -9.86
C MET A 37 -19.45 -38.02 -9.72
N TYR A 38 -19.30 -37.30 -10.84
CA TYR A 38 -19.43 -35.84 -10.86
C TYR A 38 -20.90 -35.47 -10.74
N GLN A 39 -21.30 -35.01 -9.56
CA GLN A 39 -22.62 -34.39 -9.35
C GLN A 39 -22.42 -32.87 -9.29
N ALA A 40 -22.90 -32.17 -10.32
CA ALA A 40 -22.94 -30.71 -10.30
C ALA A 40 -23.87 -30.26 -9.17
N ASN A 41 -23.30 -29.67 -8.12
CA ASN A 41 -24.04 -29.04 -7.04
C ASN A 41 -24.34 -27.58 -7.45
N PHE A 42 -25.62 -27.28 -7.73
CA PHE A 42 -26.08 -25.92 -8.05
C PHE A 42 -26.49 -25.13 -6.81
N ASP A 43 -26.16 -25.64 -5.62
CA ASP A 43 -26.46 -24.97 -4.37
C ASP A 43 -25.69 -23.65 -4.27
N THR A 44 -26.42 -22.56 -4.04
CA THR A 44 -25.87 -21.19 -3.96
C THR A 44 -25.27 -20.86 -2.60
N ASN A 45 -25.11 -21.87 -1.73
CA ASN A 45 -24.58 -21.72 -0.36
C ASN A 45 -23.11 -21.30 -0.26
N PHE A 46 -22.46 -20.99 -1.40
CA PHE A 46 -21.12 -20.40 -1.48
C PHE A 46 -20.11 -21.17 -0.61
N GLU A 47 -19.99 -22.49 -0.82
CA GLU A 47 -19.10 -23.37 -0.05
C GLU A 47 -17.62 -22.95 -0.14
N ASP A 48 -17.24 -22.28 -1.22
CA ASP A 48 -15.91 -21.68 -1.42
C ASP A 48 -15.70 -20.35 -0.69
N ARG A 49 -16.57 -19.98 0.26
CA ARG A 49 -16.44 -18.78 1.09
C ARG A 49 -15.04 -18.63 1.69
N ASN A 50 -14.47 -19.72 2.20
CA ASN A 50 -13.16 -19.68 2.82
C ASN A 50 -12.04 -19.39 1.81
N ALA A 51 -12.14 -19.93 0.60
CA ALA A 51 -11.19 -19.64 -0.48
C ALA A 51 -11.33 -18.19 -0.96
N PHE A 52 -12.56 -17.69 -1.10
CA PHE A 52 -12.84 -16.30 -1.46
C PHE A 52 -12.31 -15.31 -0.41
N VAL A 53 -12.54 -15.58 0.87
CA VAL A 53 -12.04 -14.76 2.00
C VAL A 53 -10.51 -14.81 2.07
N THR A 54 -9.89 -15.96 1.80
CA THR A 54 -8.42 -16.10 1.90
C THR A 54 -7.69 -15.48 0.70
N GLY A 55 -8.27 -15.60 -0.49
CA GLY A 55 -7.67 -15.14 -1.73
C GLY A 55 -8.01 -13.70 -2.08
N ILE A 56 -9.30 -13.38 -2.23
CA ILE A 56 -9.75 -12.10 -2.78
C ILE A 56 -9.91 -11.03 -1.70
N ALA A 57 -10.40 -11.38 -0.50
CA ALA A 57 -10.64 -10.38 0.54
C ALA A 57 -9.34 -9.70 1.01
N ARG A 58 -8.21 -10.42 1.03
CA ARG A 58 -6.90 -9.81 1.36
C ARG A 58 -6.49 -8.72 0.38
N TYR A 59 -6.64 -8.95 -0.93
CA TYR A 59 -6.28 -7.94 -1.93
C TYR A 59 -7.23 -6.75 -1.90
N ILE A 60 -8.52 -6.97 -1.61
CA ILE A 60 -9.49 -5.89 -1.44
C ILE A 60 -9.14 -5.04 -0.21
N GLU A 61 -8.79 -5.66 0.91
CA GLU A 61 -8.36 -4.96 2.12
C GLU A 61 -7.06 -4.17 1.86
N GLN A 62 -6.07 -4.78 1.20
CA GLN A 62 -4.84 -4.09 0.79
C GLN A 62 -5.11 -2.89 -0.13
N ALA A 63 -6.01 -3.04 -1.11
CA ALA A 63 -6.39 -1.94 -2.00
C ALA A 63 -7.08 -0.80 -1.23
N THR A 64 -7.89 -1.14 -0.21
CA THR A 64 -8.56 -0.15 0.64
C THR A 64 -7.54 0.62 1.49
N VAL A 65 -6.58 -0.08 2.11
CA VAL A 65 -5.48 0.55 2.87
C VAL A 65 -4.61 1.42 1.96
N HIS A 66 -4.29 0.93 0.76
CA HIS A 66 -3.51 1.69 -0.22
C HIS A 66 -4.23 2.96 -0.68
N SER A 67 -5.55 2.89 -0.87
CA SER A 67 -6.37 4.08 -1.17
C SER A 67 -6.30 5.11 -0.04
N SER A 68 -6.42 4.66 1.22
CA SER A 68 -6.32 5.55 2.38
C SER A 68 -4.93 6.19 2.52
N MET A 69 -3.87 5.46 2.19
CA MET A 69 -2.51 6.03 2.18
C MET A 69 -2.34 7.12 1.10
N ASN A 70 -2.95 6.95 -0.07
CA ASN A 70 -2.90 7.97 -1.12
C ASN A 70 -3.59 9.27 -0.70
N GLU A 71 -4.70 9.20 0.03
CA GLU A 71 -5.37 10.41 0.55
C GLU A 71 -4.44 11.23 1.46
N MET A 72 -3.66 10.56 2.32
CA MET A 72 -2.68 11.24 3.18
C MET A 72 -1.52 11.88 2.38
N LEU A 73 -1.15 11.30 1.23
CA LEU A 73 -0.13 11.89 0.36
C LEU A 73 -0.64 13.19 -0.29
N GLU A 74 -1.90 13.22 -0.70
CA GLU A 74 -2.53 14.44 -1.22
C GLU A 74 -2.64 15.53 -0.15
N GLU A 75 -3.06 15.18 1.07
CA GLU A 75 -3.07 16.13 2.20
C GLU A 75 -1.65 16.66 2.50
N GLY A 76 -0.64 15.77 2.48
CA GLY A 76 0.76 16.16 2.63
C GLY A 76 1.24 17.12 1.53
N HIS A 77 0.73 16.97 0.30
CA HIS A 77 1.03 17.88 -0.80
C HIS A 77 0.46 19.28 -0.54
N GLU A 78 -0.76 19.40 -0.02
CA GLU A 78 -1.35 20.69 0.35
C GLU A 78 -0.49 21.42 1.39
N TYR A 79 -0.03 20.72 2.43
CA TYR A 79 0.89 21.29 3.41
C TYR A 79 2.24 21.69 2.82
N ALA A 80 2.77 20.90 1.88
CA ALA A 80 4.01 21.24 1.19
C ALA A 80 3.86 22.52 0.35
N VAL A 81 2.73 22.67 -0.36
CA VAL A 81 2.41 23.89 -1.12
C VAL A 81 2.25 25.09 -0.19
N MET A 82 1.54 24.93 0.94
CA MET A 82 1.39 25.96 1.96
C MET A 82 2.76 26.46 2.45
N LEU A 83 3.67 25.54 2.79
CA LEU A 83 5.01 25.90 3.27
C LEU A 83 5.87 26.53 2.17
N TYR A 84 5.81 26.01 0.95
CA TYR A 84 6.56 26.57 -0.18
C TYR A 84 6.12 27.99 -0.53
N THR A 85 4.82 28.24 -0.48
CA THR A 85 4.24 29.56 -0.78
C THR A 85 4.22 30.49 0.44
N TRP A 86 4.58 29.98 1.63
CA TRP A 86 4.58 30.76 2.87
C TRP A 86 5.50 31.98 2.79
N ARG A 87 4.93 33.17 3.02
CA ARG A 87 5.68 34.42 3.13
C ARG A 87 5.60 34.92 4.56
N SER A 88 6.72 35.44 5.06
CA SER A 88 6.81 35.93 6.44
C SER A 88 5.88 37.12 6.69
N CYS A 89 4.82 36.91 7.48
CA CYS A 89 3.88 37.96 7.87
C CYS A 89 4.47 38.98 8.86
N SER A 90 5.56 38.65 9.55
CA SER A 90 6.22 39.58 10.49
C SER A 90 6.76 40.82 9.80
N ARG A 91 7.07 40.74 8.50
CA ARG A 91 7.48 41.90 7.70
C ARG A 91 6.37 42.92 7.48
N ALA A 92 5.11 42.48 7.52
CA ALA A 92 3.94 43.36 7.37
C ALA A 92 3.44 43.91 8.72
N ILE A 93 3.93 43.38 9.84
CA ILE A 93 3.54 43.81 11.18
C ILE A 93 4.44 44.98 11.59
N PRO A 94 3.87 46.15 11.94
CA PRO A 94 4.67 47.26 12.44
C PRO A 94 5.30 46.86 13.77
N GLN A 95 6.62 46.96 13.82
CA GLN A 95 7.42 46.70 15.01
C GLN A 95 7.04 47.67 16.13
N VAL A 96 6.75 47.12 17.32
CA VAL A 96 6.29 47.91 18.46
C VAL A 96 7.48 48.59 19.12
N THR A 97 7.86 49.77 18.64
CA THR A 97 8.72 50.69 19.38
C THR A 97 7.86 51.38 20.45
N LEU A 98 8.05 50.93 21.71
CA LEU A 98 7.53 51.45 22.97
C LEU A 98 6.60 52.69 22.89
N SER A 99 5.28 52.47 22.99
CA SER A 99 4.33 53.42 23.64
C SER A 99 2.87 52.94 23.67
N LEU A 100 2.43 51.98 22.86
CA LEU A 100 1.05 51.44 22.94
C LEU A 100 1.02 49.90 22.79
N ALA A 101 1.43 49.18 23.84
CA ALA A 101 1.52 47.71 23.80
C ALA A 101 0.17 46.97 23.96
N LEU A 102 -0.92 47.63 24.38
CA LEU A 102 -2.18 46.92 24.69
C LEU A 102 -3.16 46.77 23.52
N SER A 103 -3.16 47.63 22.49
CA SER A 103 -4.12 47.51 21.38
C SER A 103 -3.69 46.53 20.28
N LEU A 104 -2.39 46.27 20.14
CA LEU A 104 -1.83 45.42 19.09
C LEU A 104 -2.01 43.91 19.34
N CYS A 105 -2.08 43.47 20.59
CA CYS A 105 -2.21 42.05 20.92
C CYS A 105 -3.54 41.45 20.40
N HIS A 106 -4.61 42.25 20.41
CA HIS A 106 -5.91 41.82 19.89
C HIS A 106 -5.93 41.74 18.35
N CYS A 107 -5.26 42.67 17.66
CA CYS A 107 -5.12 42.66 16.19
C CYS A 107 -4.23 41.52 15.68
N LEU A 108 -3.17 41.16 16.41
CA LEU A 108 -2.29 40.07 16.00
C LEU A 108 -3.01 38.71 15.99
N SER A 109 -3.89 38.45 16.97
CA SER A 109 -4.68 37.21 17.00
C SER A 109 -5.73 37.13 15.90
N LEU A 110 -6.26 38.28 15.45
CA LEU A 110 -7.20 38.38 14.35
C LEU A 110 -6.51 38.15 13.00
N LEU A 111 -5.29 38.65 12.81
CA LEU A 111 -4.51 38.46 11.57
C LEU A 111 -4.01 37.02 11.40
N THR A 112 -3.59 36.35 12.48
CA THR A 112 -3.22 34.92 12.40
C THR A 112 -4.44 34.04 12.14
N LYS A 113 -5.59 34.31 12.77
CA LYS A 113 -6.84 33.59 12.48
C LYS A 113 -7.34 33.81 11.06
N LYS A 114 -7.16 35.01 10.49
CA LYS A 114 -7.58 35.31 9.11
C LYS A 114 -6.64 34.73 8.06
N CYS A 115 -5.35 34.57 8.35
CA CYS A 115 -4.43 33.82 7.49
C CYS A 115 -4.74 32.31 7.50
N TYR A 116 -5.10 31.74 8.65
CA TYR A 116 -5.46 30.31 8.75
C TYR A 116 -6.80 29.97 8.11
N SER A 117 -7.71 30.94 7.93
CA SER A 117 -9.04 30.72 7.36
C SER A 117 -9.12 30.92 5.83
N VAL A 118 -8.02 31.35 5.20
CA VAL A 118 -7.92 31.56 3.74
C VAL A 118 -7.04 30.48 3.08
N CYS A 119 -6.47 29.56 3.88
CA CYS A 119 -5.92 28.29 3.40
C CYS A 119 -7.03 27.24 3.42
#